data_AF-A0A913X8L6-F1
#
_entry.id   AF-A0A913X8L6-F1
#
_cell.length_a   1.000
_cell.length_b   1.000
_cell.length_c   1.000
_cell.angle_alpha   90.00
_cell.angle_beta   90.00
_cell.angle_gamma   90.00
#
_symmetry.space_group_name_H-M   'P 1'
#
loop_
_entity.id
_entity.type
_entity.pdbx_description
1 polymer ?
#
loop_
_entity_poly.entity_id
_entity_poly.type
_entity_poly.pdbx_seq_one_letter_code
_entity_poly.pdbx_strand_id
1 'polypeptide(L)'
;CSRISIGIPSPAIVPNHRFTASSYYDIRYIPINARLRINKAWEPAKGKQSGSWLHIDLGSVVFICAVATQGSGFPPNEYVKKYKLRTSSDNINWKYYQENNVDKIFTGNTDRTTIETNTLAIPTKAKFIRFYPVAWNDYAAIRVDVYGVPLVCRKPFGLEKGGNLGNIKITSSSKADNSHDASDGRLYGNTSWCSRTSSNSEYIQIDFVKMVTLTGIATQGYHTMDKWVKTYIIKYSIDGIQWNYHREGGNSVKIFQGNSDRSSIAVRWLSHPLTVRYIKVHPQTWNTAVCMRIEVFGCKSPSAPEITKLTNRNLTASIGSYVELTCQVKEPLIQHIQWYSNGTDVTSLSGGITRDVTSVKSVLRVNYTNAIDVTRKY
;
A
#
# COMPACT_ATOMS: atom_id res chain seq x y z
N CYS A 1 20.96 -4.56 2.94
CA CYS A 1 19.77 -4.10 3.72
C CYS A 1 19.58 -4.83 5.05
N SER A 2 20.27 -5.95 5.33
CA SER A 2 20.12 -6.73 6.57
C SER A 2 20.54 -6.05 7.88
N ARG A 3 21.17 -4.86 7.80
CA ARG A 3 21.57 -4.05 8.97
C ARG A 3 20.77 -2.75 9.12
N ILE A 4 19.78 -2.51 8.25
CA ILE A 4 18.95 -1.30 8.27
C ILE A 4 17.68 -1.63 9.02
N SER A 5 17.61 -1.30 10.31
CA SER A 5 16.39 -1.50 11.10
C SER A 5 15.26 -0.65 10.55
N ILE A 6 14.05 -1.20 10.51
CA ILE A 6 12.84 -0.44 10.16
C ILE A 6 12.26 0.33 11.35
N GLY A 7 12.87 0.19 12.53
CA GLY A 7 12.52 0.95 13.72
C GLY A 7 11.44 0.32 14.60
N ILE A 8 11.24 -1.00 14.55
CA ILE A 8 10.35 -1.71 15.50
C ILE A 8 10.69 -1.39 16.97
N PRO A 9 11.96 -1.22 17.38
CA PRO A 9 12.28 -0.83 18.76
C PRO A 9 11.70 0.52 19.20
N SER A 10 11.39 1.41 18.24
CA SER A 10 10.89 2.76 18.54
C SER A 10 9.38 2.88 18.31
N PRO A 11 8.58 3.20 19.36
CA PRO A 11 7.15 3.46 19.19
C PRO A 11 6.84 4.73 18.40
N ALA A 12 7.81 5.63 18.24
CA ALA A 12 7.68 6.82 17.38
C ALA A 12 7.76 6.49 15.88
N ILE A 13 8.42 5.37 15.52
CA ILE A 13 8.57 4.94 14.12
C ILE A 13 7.53 3.88 13.76
N VAL A 14 7.34 2.87 14.62
CA VAL A 14 6.30 1.84 14.48
C VAL A 14 5.35 1.96 15.66
N PRO A 15 4.20 2.65 15.53
CA PRO A 15 3.29 2.87 16.65
C PRO A 15 2.67 1.61 17.25
N ASN A 16 2.26 1.68 18.51
CA ASN A 16 1.71 0.54 19.26
C ASN A 16 0.48 -0.12 18.62
N HIS A 17 -0.39 0.67 17.97
CA HIS A 17 -1.62 0.14 17.35
C HIS A 17 -1.34 -0.84 16.20
N ARG A 18 -0.10 -0.94 15.71
CA ARG A 18 0.33 -1.85 14.64
C ARG A 18 0.71 -3.25 15.13
N PHE A 19 0.69 -3.50 16.43
CA PHE A 19 1.00 -4.80 17.02
C PHE A 19 -0.28 -5.51 17.43
N THR A 20 -0.44 -6.75 16.98
CA THR A 20 -1.50 -7.66 17.44
C THR A 20 -0.94 -9.05 17.61
N ALA A 21 -1.69 -9.96 18.22
CA ALA A 21 -1.29 -11.36 18.34
C ALA A 21 -2.50 -12.28 18.37
N SER A 22 -2.26 -13.58 18.24
CA SER A 22 -3.27 -14.62 18.44
C SER A 22 -3.85 -14.61 19.86
N SER A 23 -3.02 -14.28 20.84
CA SER A 23 -3.34 -14.20 22.26
C SER A 23 -2.17 -13.56 23.01
N TYR A 24 -2.34 -13.31 24.30
CA TYR A 24 -1.25 -12.98 25.20
C TYR A 24 -1.48 -13.59 26.58
N TYR A 25 -0.41 -13.88 27.32
CA TYR A 25 -0.49 -14.49 28.66
C TYR A 25 -1.28 -13.63 29.65
N ASP A 26 -0.87 -12.38 29.83
CA ASP A 26 -1.61 -11.36 30.57
C ASP A 26 -1.20 -9.95 30.09
N ILE A 27 -1.72 -8.90 30.74
CA ILE A 27 -1.50 -7.50 30.34
C ILE A 27 -0.02 -7.07 30.30
N ARG A 28 0.88 -7.79 30.99
CA ARG A 28 2.33 -7.54 31.01
C ARG A 28 3.01 -8.08 29.74
N TYR A 29 2.39 -9.03 29.06
CA TYR A 29 2.95 -9.74 27.89
C TYR A 29 2.21 -9.45 26.58
N ILE A 30 1.60 -8.28 26.50
CA ILE A 30 0.85 -7.83 25.33
C ILE A 30 1.76 -7.62 24.10
N PRO A 31 1.21 -7.67 22.87
CA PRO A 31 1.98 -7.66 21.63
C PRO A 31 2.93 -6.46 21.47
N ILE A 32 2.55 -5.29 22.01
CA ILE A 32 3.36 -4.07 21.93
C ILE A 32 4.70 -4.18 22.68
N ASN A 33 4.81 -5.14 23.61
CA ASN A 33 6.01 -5.37 24.40
C ASN A 33 7.01 -6.28 23.67
N ALA A 34 6.69 -6.72 22.44
CA ALA A 34 7.59 -7.49 21.60
C ALA A 34 8.70 -6.65 20.94
N ARG A 35 9.03 -5.47 21.45
CA ARG A 35 10.07 -4.61 20.87
C ARG A 35 11.44 -5.02 21.37
N LEU A 36 12.43 -5.08 20.49
CA LEU A 36 13.80 -5.42 20.86
C LEU A 36 14.35 -4.45 21.93
N ARG A 37 15.22 -4.96 22.83
CA ARG A 37 15.96 -4.21 23.86
C ARG A 37 15.16 -3.61 25.03
N ILE A 38 13.84 -3.85 25.14
CA ILE A 38 13.08 -3.40 26.32
C ILE A 38 13.00 -4.49 27.40
N ASN A 39 12.72 -4.16 28.66
CA ASN A 39 12.66 -5.11 29.78
C ASN A 39 11.37 -5.97 29.83
N LYS A 40 10.61 -6.07 28.73
CA LYS A 40 9.36 -6.83 28.60
C LYS A 40 9.44 -7.79 27.41
N ALA A 41 8.37 -8.52 27.11
CA ALA A 41 8.24 -9.31 25.89
C ALA A 41 6.75 -9.50 25.53
N TRP A 42 6.47 -10.00 24.34
CA TRP A 42 5.19 -10.66 24.09
C TRP A 42 5.31 -12.16 24.39
N GLU A 43 4.27 -12.71 25.00
CA GLU A 43 4.10 -14.14 25.22
C GLU A 43 2.66 -14.55 24.93
N PRO A 44 2.42 -15.69 24.27
CA PRO A 44 1.08 -16.19 24.00
C PRO A 44 0.40 -16.72 25.27
N ALA A 45 -0.94 -16.77 25.25
CA ALA A 45 -1.73 -17.32 26.35
C ALA A 45 -1.39 -18.79 26.67
N LYS A 46 -1.48 -19.16 27.95
CA LYS A 46 -1.27 -20.54 28.42
C LYS A 46 -2.20 -21.49 27.65
N GLY A 47 -1.64 -22.56 27.07
CA GLY A 47 -2.38 -23.52 26.25
C GLY A 47 -2.60 -23.12 24.78
N LYS A 48 -2.28 -21.88 24.37
CA LYS A 48 -2.27 -21.46 22.96
C LYS A 48 -0.87 -21.32 22.38
N GLN A 49 0.16 -21.83 23.05
CA GLN A 49 1.56 -21.63 22.64
C GLN A 49 1.85 -22.23 21.25
N SER A 50 1.31 -23.42 20.95
CA SER A 50 1.42 -24.01 19.61
C SER A 50 0.52 -23.27 18.61
N GLY A 51 1.11 -22.82 17.50
CA GLY A 51 0.40 -22.07 16.45
C GLY A 51 0.11 -20.59 16.77
N SER A 52 0.58 -20.10 17.93
CA SER A 52 0.48 -18.68 18.26
C SER A 52 1.34 -17.81 17.34
N TRP A 53 0.92 -16.56 17.18
CA TRP A 53 1.62 -15.59 16.34
C TRP A 53 1.62 -14.20 16.96
N LEU A 54 2.75 -13.52 16.79
CA LEU A 54 2.87 -12.06 16.91
C LEU A 54 2.75 -11.46 15.52
N HIS A 55 1.85 -10.51 15.33
CA HIS A 55 1.64 -9.79 14.08
C HIS A 55 2.09 -8.34 14.21
N ILE A 56 2.78 -7.86 13.19
CA ILE A 56 3.24 -6.48 13.10
C ILE A 56 2.89 -5.94 11.71
N ASP A 57 2.17 -4.81 11.70
CA ASP A 57 2.06 -3.94 10.54
C ASP A 57 3.29 -3.01 10.47
N LEU A 58 4.07 -3.12 9.41
CA LEU A 58 5.28 -2.33 9.16
C LEU A 58 4.98 -0.91 8.64
N GLY A 59 3.71 -0.59 8.40
CA GLY A 59 3.20 0.70 7.92
C GLY A 59 3.35 0.93 6.43
N SER A 60 4.48 0.51 5.86
CA SER A 60 4.75 0.54 4.43
C SER A 60 5.17 -0.85 3.96
N VAL A 61 5.16 -1.08 2.64
CA VAL A 61 5.76 -2.31 2.10
C VAL A 61 7.28 -2.20 2.26
N VAL A 62 7.89 -3.17 2.92
CA VAL A 62 9.33 -3.27 3.17
C VAL A 62 9.88 -4.44 2.37
N PHE A 63 11.07 -4.28 1.80
CA PHE A 63 11.90 -5.37 1.33
C PHE A 63 12.71 -5.91 2.51
N ILE A 64 12.21 -6.97 3.13
CA ILE A 64 12.74 -7.54 4.38
C ILE A 64 13.95 -8.40 4.05
N CYS A 65 15.05 -8.15 4.73
CA CYS A 65 16.35 -8.79 4.48
C CYS A 65 16.87 -9.56 5.68
N ALA A 66 16.44 -9.21 6.89
CA ALA A 66 16.72 -9.96 8.10
C ALA A 66 15.65 -9.69 9.16
N VAL A 67 15.59 -10.55 10.16
CA VAL A 67 14.86 -10.32 11.41
C VAL A 67 15.78 -10.57 12.59
N ALA A 68 15.56 -9.89 13.70
CA ALA A 68 16.21 -10.21 14.96
C ALA A 68 15.20 -10.61 16.01
N THR A 69 15.61 -11.51 16.91
CA THR A 69 14.83 -11.99 18.04
C THR A 69 15.62 -11.88 19.33
N GLN A 70 14.92 -11.68 20.43
CA GLN A 70 15.44 -11.64 21.79
C GLN A 70 14.39 -12.25 22.72
N GLY A 71 14.76 -12.94 23.80
CA GLY A 71 13.81 -13.52 24.75
C GLY A 71 13.22 -12.49 25.74
N SER A 72 12.73 -12.94 26.88
CA SER A 72 12.15 -12.07 27.92
C SER A 72 13.16 -11.06 28.47
N GLY A 73 12.72 -9.81 28.59
CA GLY A 73 13.49 -8.74 29.24
C GLY A 73 13.57 -8.86 30.77
N PHE A 74 12.78 -9.74 31.38
CA PHE A 74 12.74 -10.01 32.82
C PHE A 74 12.93 -11.51 33.11
N PRO A 75 13.48 -11.95 34.27
CA PRO A 75 13.53 -13.36 34.64
C PRO A 75 12.13 -13.99 34.78
N PRO A 76 11.96 -15.31 34.57
CA PRO A 76 12.98 -16.35 34.36
C PRO A 76 13.56 -16.36 32.93
N ASN A 77 14.41 -17.35 32.61
CA ASN A 77 15.11 -17.43 31.32
C ASN A 77 14.18 -17.90 30.19
N GLU A 78 13.19 -17.09 29.83
CA GLU A 78 12.17 -17.41 28.83
C GLU A 78 12.57 -16.88 27.45
N TYR A 79 12.51 -17.73 26.42
CA TYR A 79 12.87 -17.33 25.06
C TYR A 79 12.40 -18.33 23.99
N VAL A 80 12.22 -17.83 22.77
CA VAL A 80 11.93 -18.65 21.59
C VAL A 80 13.23 -19.24 21.00
N LYS A 81 13.31 -20.56 20.93
CA LYS A 81 14.43 -21.34 20.36
C LYS A 81 14.34 -21.51 18.86
N LYS A 82 13.12 -21.61 18.31
CA LYS A 82 12.86 -21.76 16.88
C LYS A 82 11.56 -21.05 16.51
N TYR A 83 11.49 -20.48 15.32
CA TYR A 83 10.28 -19.83 14.82
C TYR A 83 10.14 -19.94 13.29
N LYS A 84 8.92 -19.72 12.80
CA LYS A 84 8.62 -19.50 11.37
C LYS A 84 8.15 -18.06 11.16
N LEU A 85 8.27 -17.57 9.92
CA LEU A 85 7.71 -16.29 9.51
C LEU A 85 6.57 -16.50 8.51
N ARG A 86 5.49 -15.74 8.65
CA ARG A 86 4.56 -15.48 7.54
C ARG A 86 4.57 -14.01 7.18
N THR A 87 4.43 -13.72 5.90
CA THR A 87 4.41 -12.36 5.38
C THR A 87 3.21 -12.13 4.49
N SER A 88 2.75 -10.88 4.45
CA SER A 88 1.69 -10.44 3.54
C SER A 88 1.90 -8.99 3.14
N SER A 89 1.53 -8.64 1.90
CA SER A 89 1.43 -7.25 1.47
C SER A 89 0.04 -6.65 1.68
N ASP A 90 -0.98 -7.48 1.87
CA ASP A 90 -2.40 -7.07 1.84
C ASP A 90 -3.23 -7.44 3.07
N ASN A 91 -2.62 -8.17 4.02
CA ASN A 91 -3.22 -8.73 5.23
C ASN A 91 -4.29 -9.81 4.99
N ILE A 92 -4.42 -10.29 3.75
CA ILE A 92 -5.38 -11.34 3.37
C ILE A 92 -4.61 -12.57 2.88
N ASN A 93 -3.72 -12.36 1.92
CA ASN A 93 -2.91 -13.41 1.33
C ASN A 93 -1.61 -13.53 2.13
N TRP A 94 -1.56 -14.57 2.96
CA TRP A 94 -0.43 -14.83 3.86
C TRP A 94 0.35 -16.04 3.41
N LYS A 95 1.66 -15.87 3.19
CA LYS A 95 2.57 -16.95 2.82
C LYS A 95 3.62 -17.17 3.90
N TYR A 96 3.96 -18.43 4.17
CA TYR A 96 5.18 -18.73 4.94
C TYR A 96 6.40 -18.29 4.14
N TYR A 97 7.41 -17.78 4.83
CA TYR A 97 8.71 -17.58 4.20
C TYR A 97 9.34 -18.96 3.95
N GLN A 98 9.80 -19.18 2.73
CA GLN A 98 10.32 -20.46 2.27
C GLN A 98 11.72 -20.28 1.71
N GLU A 99 12.56 -21.30 1.93
CA GLU A 99 13.85 -21.46 1.27
C GLU A 99 13.83 -22.82 0.59
N ASN A 100 14.22 -22.89 -0.69
CA ASN A 100 14.14 -24.11 -1.50
C ASN A 100 12.75 -24.77 -1.49
N ASN A 101 11.68 -23.95 -1.58
CA ASN A 101 10.27 -24.37 -1.54
C ASN A 101 9.81 -25.07 -0.25
N VAL A 102 10.58 -24.96 0.83
CA VAL A 102 10.23 -25.50 2.15
C VAL A 102 10.09 -24.35 3.15
N ASP A 103 9.06 -24.41 4.00
CA ASP A 103 8.89 -23.47 5.11
C ASP A 103 10.16 -23.37 5.95
N LYS A 104 10.75 -22.19 5.98
CA LYS A 104 11.96 -21.98 6.76
C LYS A 104 11.64 -21.97 8.24
N ILE A 105 12.29 -22.86 8.98
CA ILE A 105 12.39 -22.79 10.44
C ILE A 105 13.69 -22.06 10.77
N PHE A 106 13.57 -20.90 11.39
CA PHE A 106 14.69 -20.11 11.88
C PHE A 106 15.15 -20.59 13.25
N THR A 107 16.45 -20.56 13.49
CA THR A 107 17.01 -20.71 14.84
C THR A 107 16.85 -19.38 15.56
N GLY A 108 16.19 -19.43 16.71
CA GLY A 108 16.02 -18.29 17.61
C GLY A 108 17.13 -18.22 18.64
N ASN A 109 16.77 -17.83 19.86
CA ASN A 109 17.70 -17.52 20.94
C ASN A 109 18.14 -18.77 21.71
N THR A 110 19.31 -18.66 22.35
CA THR A 110 19.83 -19.63 23.34
C THR A 110 19.70 -19.13 24.78
N ASP A 111 19.39 -17.86 24.98
CA ASP A 111 19.12 -17.21 26.27
C ASP A 111 18.13 -16.03 26.10
N ARG A 112 17.69 -15.43 27.21
CA ARG A 112 16.69 -14.34 27.19
C ARG A 112 17.22 -12.97 26.74
N THR A 113 18.53 -12.77 26.72
CA THR A 113 19.19 -11.45 26.58
C THR A 113 19.95 -11.24 25.29
N THR A 114 20.54 -12.27 24.70
CA THR A 114 21.33 -12.15 23.47
C THR A 114 20.40 -11.89 22.29
N ILE A 115 20.81 -10.99 21.40
CA ILE A 115 20.06 -10.65 20.19
C ILE A 115 20.52 -11.58 19.07
N GLU A 116 19.63 -12.43 18.60
CA GLU A 116 19.89 -13.31 17.47
C GLU A 116 19.35 -12.71 16.19
N THR A 117 20.20 -12.55 15.18
CA THR A 117 19.82 -11.98 13.89
C THR A 117 19.91 -13.03 12.80
N ASN A 118 18.82 -13.24 12.08
CA ASN A 118 18.74 -14.17 10.96
C ASN A 118 18.52 -13.40 9.66
N THR A 119 19.44 -13.56 8.71
CA THR A 119 19.28 -13.05 7.34
C THR A 119 18.36 -13.95 6.53
N LEU A 120 17.49 -13.35 5.73
CA LEU A 120 16.70 -14.08 4.74
C LEU A 120 17.56 -14.30 3.49
N ALA A 121 17.75 -15.56 3.08
CA ALA A 121 18.44 -15.88 1.83
C ALA A 121 17.77 -15.24 0.61
N ILE A 122 16.43 -15.17 0.62
CA ILE A 122 15.63 -14.49 -0.40
C ILE A 122 14.88 -13.32 0.26
N PRO A 123 15.39 -12.08 0.14
CA PRO A 123 14.67 -10.93 0.64
C PRO A 123 13.24 -10.84 0.09
N THR A 124 12.27 -10.57 0.96
CA THR A 124 10.84 -10.69 0.65
C THR A 124 10.09 -9.38 0.88
N LYS A 125 9.16 -9.03 -0.02
CA LYS A 125 8.30 -7.84 0.09
C LYS A 125 7.13 -8.12 1.03
N ALA A 126 6.95 -7.30 2.06
CA ALA A 126 5.80 -7.40 2.95
C ALA A 126 5.47 -6.07 3.62
N LYS A 127 4.18 -5.86 3.90
CA LYS A 127 3.71 -4.79 4.82
C LYS A 127 3.37 -5.36 6.19
N PHE A 128 2.96 -6.63 6.23
CA PHE A 128 2.61 -7.33 7.45
C PHE A 128 3.52 -8.53 7.62
N ILE A 129 4.01 -8.73 8.84
CA ILE A 129 4.82 -9.89 9.20
C ILE A 129 4.22 -10.54 10.45
N ARG A 130 4.26 -11.88 10.48
CA ARG A 130 3.92 -12.68 11.64
C ARG A 130 5.09 -13.56 12.05
N PHE A 131 5.44 -13.53 13.32
CA PHE A 131 6.38 -14.46 13.95
C PHE A 131 5.59 -15.58 14.61
N TYR A 132 5.92 -16.82 14.26
CA TYR A 132 5.29 -18.02 14.82
C TYR A 132 6.32 -18.81 15.64
N PRO A 133 6.32 -18.71 16.97
CA PRO A 133 7.14 -19.57 17.82
C PRO A 133 6.83 -21.05 17.57
N VAL A 134 7.86 -21.89 17.41
CA VAL A 134 7.69 -23.35 17.23
C VAL A 134 8.41 -24.17 18.30
N ALA A 135 9.42 -23.61 18.96
CA ALA A 135 10.06 -24.21 20.13
C ALA A 135 10.57 -23.09 21.04
N TRP A 136 10.55 -23.31 22.35
CA TRP A 136 10.92 -22.31 23.36
C TRP A 136 11.54 -22.95 24.60
N ASN A 137 12.15 -22.12 25.43
CA ASN A 137 12.57 -22.47 26.79
C ASN A 137 11.57 -21.84 27.77
N ASP A 138 10.97 -22.68 28.61
CA ASP A 138 9.92 -22.32 29.58
C ASP A 138 8.67 -21.72 28.90
N TYR A 139 8.70 -20.43 28.55
CA TYR A 139 7.66 -19.73 27.80
C TYR A 139 8.16 -19.18 26.46
N ALA A 140 7.23 -19.04 25.50
CA ALA A 140 7.50 -18.53 24.16
C ALA A 140 7.64 -16.99 24.14
N ALA A 141 8.47 -16.46 25.03
CA ALA A 141 8.75 -15.03 25.15
C ALA A 141 9.60 -14.55 23.98
N ILE A 142 9.14 -13.48 23.32
CA ILE A 142 9.86 -12.92 22.19
C ILE A 142 9.71 -11.40 22.09
N ARG A 143 10.84 -10.77 21.82
CA ARG A 143 11.01 -9.43 21.30
C ARG A 143 11.65 -9.51 19.92
N VAL A 144 11.33 -8.59 19.03
CA VAL A 144 11.73 -8.63 17.62
C VAL A 144 12.15 -7.27 17.08
N ASP A 145 12.95 -7.32 16.01
CA ASP A 145 13.13 -6.23 15.06
C ASP A 145 13.18 -6.82 13.64
N VAL A 146 12.93 -5.98 12.64
CA VAL A 146 12.93 -6.32 11.23
C VAL A 146 13.88 -5.38 10.52
N TYR A 147 14.72 -5.94 9.66
CA TYR A 147 15.71 -5.19 8.90
C TYR A 147 15.39 -5.26 7.42
N GLY A 148 15.42 -4.12 6.76
CA GLY A 148 15.03 -4.02 5.37
C GLY A 148 14.99 -2.58 4.88
N VAL A 149 14.52 -2.42 3.66
CA VAL A 149 14.34 -1.11 3.04
C VAL A 149 12.88 -0.90 2.66
N PRO A 150 12.22 0.17 3.16
CA PRO A 150 10.88 0.53 2.71
C PRO A 150 10.87 0.77 1.20
N LEU A 151 9.87 0.21 0.49
CA LEU A 151 9.69 0.45 -0.93
C LEU A 151 9.26 1.90 -1.17
N VAL A 152 9.79 2.46 -2.25
CA VAL A 152 9.39 3.78 -2.75
C VAL A 152 7.91 3.73 -3.16
N CYS A 153 7.20 4.84 -2.96
CA CYS A 153 5.81 5.02 -3.37
C CYS A 153 4.78 4.08 -2.73
N ARG A 154 5.07 3.48 -1.58
CA ARG A 154 4.10 2.69 -0.80
C ARG A 154 4.06 3.11 0.67
N LYS A 155 4.34 4.38 0.93
CA LYS A 155 4.28 4.98 2.26
C LYS A 155 2.86 5.50 2.54
N PRO A 156 2.39 5.42 3.79
CA PRO A 156 1.10 6.00 4.16
C PRO A 156 1.12 7.53 3.99
N PHE A 157 -0.03 8.12 3.67
CA PHE A 157 -0.19 9.59 3.64
C PHE A 157 -0.45 10.18 5.02
N GLY A 158 -0.73 9.34 6.03
CA GLY A 158 -0.85 9.75 7.42
C GLY A 158 -2.30 9.80 7.91
N LEU A 159 -3.24 9.15 7.21
CA LEU A 159 -4.62 9.03 7.65
C LEU A 159 -4.79 8.05 8.81
N GLU A 160 -3.80 7.23 9.16
CA GLU A 160 -3.88 6.42 10.37
C GLU A 160 -3.90 7.24 11.67
N LYS A 161 -4.30 6.60 12.77
CA LYS A 161 -4.30 7.15 14.13
C LYS A 161 -2.92 7.69 14.51
N GLY A 162 -2.85 8.99 14.82
CA GLY A 162 -1.60 9.68 15.17
C GLY A 162 -0.71 10.03 13.98
N GLY A 163 -1.14 9.75 12.75
CA GLY A 163 -0.43 10.16 11.54
C GLY A 163 -0.52 11.67 11.31
N ASN A 164 0.46 12.22 10.57
CA ASN A 164 0.47 13.63 10.19
C ASN A 164 -0.15 13.82 8.80
N LEU A 165 -1.34 14.44 8.76
CA LEU A 165 -2.05 14.76 7.51
C LEU A 165 -1.46 15.96 6.76
N GLY A 166 -0.67 16.81 7.43
CA GLY A 166 -0.30 18.11 6.90
C GLY A 166 -1.54 18.90 6.48
N ASN A 167 -1.59 19.29 5.21
CA ASN A 167 -2.71 20.06 4.63
C ASN A 167 -3.80 19.17 3.98
N ILE A 168 -3.67 17.84 4.03
CA ILE A 168 -4.65 16.93 3.43
C ILE A 168 -6.01 17.15 4.10
N LYS A 169 -7.05 17.34 3.28
CA LYS A 169 -8.42 17.52 3.75
C LYS A 169 -9.21 16.24 3.52
N ILE A 170 -10.01 15.86 4.51
CA ILE A 170 -10.88 14.69 4.44
C ILE A 170 -12.31 15.16 4.63
N THR A 171 -13.19 14.86 3.69
CA THR A 171 -14.62 15.22 3.72
C THR A 171 -15.47 14.01 3.33
N SER A 172 -16.78 14.10 3.46
CA SER A 172 -17.69 13.02 3.07
C SER A 172 -18.99 13.56 2.47
N SER A 173 -19.72 12.69 1.78
CA SER A 173 -21.08 12.97 1.29
C SER A 173 -22.05 13.31 2.41
N SER A 174 -21.94 12.58 3.52
CA SER A 174 -22.77 12.73 4.71
C SER A 174 -22.03 12.19 5.93
N LYS A 175 -22.59 12.43 7.11
CA LYS A 175 -22.14 11.88 8.39
C LYS A 175 -23.35 11.46 9.22
N ALA A 176 -23.24 10.36 9.95
CA ALA A 176 -24.30 9.89 10.84
C ALA A 176 -24.59 10.90 11.95
N ASP A 177 -23.53 11.46 12.54
CA ASP A 177 -23.55 12.49 13.57
C ASP A 177 -22.18 13.22 13.61
N ASN A 178 -21.92 14.00 14.65
CA ASN A 178 -20.67 14.78 14.80
C ASN A 178 -19.46 13.98 15.30
N SER A 179 -19.61 12.72 15.69
CA SER A 179 -18.51 11.83 16.12
C SER A 179 -18.20 10.72 15.10
N HIS A 180 -18.82 10.79 13.92
CA HIS A 180 -18.64 9.88 12.80
C HIS A 180 -18.45 10.63 11.48
N ASP A 181 -17.75 11.76 11.52
CA ASP A 181 -17.47 12.54 10.32
C ASP A 181 -16.30 11.93 9.52
N ALA A 182 -15.94 12.56 8.41
CA ALA A 182 -14.89 12.04 7.53
C ALA A 182 -13.52 11.97 8.23
N SER A 183 -13.24 12.90 9.14
CA SER A 183 -11.98 12.98 9.90
C SER A 183 -11.87 11.90 10.98
N ASP A 184 -13.00 11.32 11.40
CA ASP A 184 -13.06 10.12 12.24
C ASP A 184 -12.73 8.83 11.47
N GLY A 185 -12.75 8.87 10.15
CA GLY A 185 -12.48 7.75 9.24
C GLY A 185 -11.01 7.33 9.16
N ARG A 186 -10.23 7.46 10.23
CA ARG A 186 -8.78 7.20 10.26
C ARG A 186 -8.48 5.74 10.58
N LEU A 187 -7.59 5.08 9.82
CA LEU A 187 -7.15 3.71 10.11
C LEU A 187 -6.67 3.58 11.56
N TYR A 188 -7.02 2.48 12.25
CA TYR A 188 -6.75 2.28 13.68
C TYR A 188 -7.42 3.29 14.63
N GLY A 189 -8.26 4.19 14.11
CA GLY A 189 -9.01 5.16 14.90
C GLY A 189 -9.92 4.50 15.93
N ASN A 190 -10.18 5.22 17.01
CA ASN A 190 -11.16 4.85 18.04
C ASN A 190 -12.59 5.26 17.64
N THR A 191 -12.75 5.90 16.49
CA THR A 191 -14.02 6.30 15.87
C THR A 191 -13.97 5.84 14.41
N SER A 192 -15.00 6.15 13.62
CA SER A 192 -15.04 5.81 12.19
C SER A 192 -15.92 6.80 11.47
N TRP A 193 -15.63 7.09 10.21
CA TRP A 193 -16.62 7.76 9.37
C TRP A 193 -17.80 6.82 9.18
N CYS A 194 -19.02 7.29 9.43
CA CYS A 194 -20.24 6.57 9.09
C CYS A 194 -21.16 7.49 8.30
N SER A 195 -21.73 6.99 7.22
CA SER A 195 -22.68 7.78 6.44
C SER A 195 -24.06 7.85 7.11
N ARG A 196 -24.85 8.85 6.73
CA ARG A 196 -26.17 9.08 7.32
C ARG A 196 -27.18 8.00 6.92
N THR A 197 -27.12 7.54 5.67
CA THR A 197 -28.18 6.70 5.09
C THR A 197 -27.72 5.32 4.62
N SER A 198 -26.41 5.06 4.59
CA SER A 198 -25.85 3.83 4.02
C SER A 198 -26.39 3.54 2.60
N SER A 199 -25.95 4.30 1.61
CA SER A 199 -26.31 4.11 0.20
C SER A 199 -25.08 4.09 -0.71
N ASN A 200 -25.24 3.61 -1.95
CA ASN A 200 -24.14 3.58 -2.95
C ASN A 200 -23.74 4.99 -3.44
N SER A 201 -24.51 6.02 -3.09
CA SER A 201 -24.18 7.42 -3.39
C SER A 201 -23.19 8.03 -2.38
N GLU A 202 -23.02 7.37 -1.23
CA GLU A 202 -22.15 7.86 -0.16
C GLU A 202 -20.67 7.77 -0.56
N TYR A 203 -19.85 8.66 -0.02
CA TYR A 203 -18.40 8.62 -0.19
C TYR A 203 -17.66 9.31 0.95
N ILE A 204 -16.43 8.86 1.16
CA ILE A 204 -15.38 9.63 1.83
C ILE A 204 -14.42 10.15 0.76
N GLN A 205 -14.10 11.44 0.83
CA GLN A 205 -13.27 12.18 -0.11
C GLN A 205 -11.97 12.61 0.57
N ILE A 206 -10.88 12.54 -0.18
CA ILE A 206 -9.57 13.07 0.22
C ILE A 206 -9.14 14.10 -0.83
N ASP A 207 -8.80 15.32 -0.39
CA ASP A 207 -8.08 16.32 -1.17
C ASP A 207 -6.63 16.36 -0.68
N PHE A 208 -5.70 15.94 -1.53
CA PHE A 208 -4.27 15.95 -1.23
C PHE A 208 -3.66 17.36 -1.31
N VAL A 209 -4.43 18.37 -1.72
CA VAL A 209 -4.06 19.79 -1.96
C VAL A 209 -3.12 19.99 -3.14
N LYS A 210 -2.32 18.98 -3.48
CA LYS A 210 -1.41 18.93 -4.62
C LYS A 210 -1.54 17.61 -5.36
N MET A 211 -0.99 17.56 -6.57
CA MET A 211 -0.87 16.31 -7.32
C MET A 211 0.07 15.34 -6.59
N VAL A 212 -0.37 14.10 -6.47
CA VAL A 212 0.34 13.00 -5.81
C VAL A 212 0.21 11.73 -6.63
N THR A 213 1.04 10.73 -6.35
CA THR A 213 0.85 9.39 -6.87
C THR A 213 0.19 8.53 -5.80
N LEU A 214 -0.97 7.97 -6.11
CA LEU A 214 -1.68 7.00 -5.29
C LEU A 214 -1.37 5.58 -5.77
N THR A 215 -1.07 4.67 -4.86
CA THR A 215 -0.70 3.27 -5.17
C THR A 215 -1.51 2.23 -4.41
N GLY A 216 -2.25 2.62 -3.38
CA GLY A 216 -3.12 1.70 -2.66
C GLY A 216 -3.95 2.37 -1.58
N ILE A 217 -4.84 1.57 -1.00
CA ILE A 217 -5.74 1.94 0.09
C ILE A 217 -5.82 0.79 1.09
N ALA A 218 -5.85 1.12 2.38
CA ALA A 218 -6.20 0.21 3.46
C ALA A 218 -7.57 0.62 4.00
N THR A 219 -8.41 -0.36 4.28
CA THR A 219 -9.74 -0.14 4.87
C THR A 219 -9.91 -1.00 6.11
N GLN A 220 -10.68 -0.49 7.06
CA GLN A 220 -11.11 -1.16 8.28
C GLN A 220 -12.56 -0.75 8.57
N GLY A 221 -13.31 -1.62 9.24
CA GLY A 221 -14.69 -1.34 9.63
C GLY A 221 -14.78 -0.43 10.85
N TYR A 222 -15.94 -0.42 11.49
CA TYR A 222 -16.20 0.33 12.71
C TYR A 222 -15.41 -0.21 13.91
N HIS A 223 -15.08 0.65 14.88
CA HIS A 223 -14.16 0.28 15.96
C HIS A 223 -14.71 -0.72 17.00
N THR A 224 -16.02 -0.68 17.31
CA THR A 224 -16.65 -1.54 18.35
C THR A 224 -17.89 -2.32 17.88
N MET A 225 -18.72 -1.76 17.01
CA MET A 225 -19.87 -2.40 16.37
C MET A 225 -19.53 -3.15 15.08
N ASP A 226 -20.34 -4.16 14.74
CA ASP A 226 -20.24 -4.96 13.51
C ASP A 226 -20.81 -4.21 12.29
N LYS A 227 -20.14 -3.11 11.93
CA LYS A 227 -20.45 -2.27 10.77
C LYS A 227 -19.19 -2.14 9.90
N TRP A 228 -19.25 -2.50 8.63
CA TRP A 228 -18.10 -2.37 7.73
C TRP A 228 -18.51 -2.40 6.27
N VAL A 229 -17.68 -1.81 5.41
CA VAL A 229 -17.84 -1.88 3.96
C VAL A 229 -17.21 -3.15 3.40
N LYS A 230 -18.00 -3.94 2.67
CA LYS A 230 -17.61 -5.21 2.05
C LYS A 230 -17.03 -5.01 0.65
N THR A 231 -17.55 -4.07 -0.12
CA THR A 231 -16.99 -3.70 -1.43
C THR A 231 -17.10 -2.19 -1.66
N TYR A 232 -16.17 -1.63 -2.43
CA TYR A 232 -16.16 -0.21 -2.81
C TYR A 232 -15.53 0.00 -4.19
N ILE A 233 -15.76 1.18 -4.76
CA ILE A 233 -15.06 1.68 -5.95
C ILE A 233 -14.30 2.96 -5.61
N ILE A 234 -13.28 3.28 -6.40
CA ILE A 234 -12.54 4.55 -6.27
C ILE A 234 -12.88 5.42 -7.48
N LYS A 235 -13.28 6.67 -7.21
CA LYS A 235 -13.24 7.75 -8.18
C LYS A 235 -12.07 8.66 -7.87
N TYR A 236 -11.48 9.27 -8.88
CA TYR A 236 -10.36 10.19 -8.73
C TYR A 236 -10.48 11.39 -9.67
N SER A 237 -9.80 12.47 -9.31
CA SER A 237 -9.85 13.74 -10.03
C SER A 237 -8.57 14.55 -9.80
N ILE A 238 -8.31 15.48 -10.71
CA ILE A 238 -7.23 16.48 -10.62
C ILE A 238 -7.76 17.88 -10.25
N ASP A 239 -9.03 18.15 -10.53
CA ASP A 239 -9.67 19.47 -10.40
C ASP A 239 -10.83 19.50 -9.39
N GLY A 240 -11.30 18.32 -8.93
CA GLY A 240 -12.44 18.18 -8.03
C GLY A 240 -13.81 18.33 -8.71
N ILE A 241 -13.82 18.63 -10.01
CA ILE A 241 -15.03 18.86 -10.82
C ILE A 241 -15.29 17.63 -11.70
N GLN A 242 -14.30 17.22 -12.49
CA GLN A 242 -14.39 16.06 -13.36
C GLN A 242 -13.84 14.83 -12.67
N TRP A 243 -14.67 13.78 -12.56
CA TRP A 243 -14.35 12.57 -11.81
C TRP A 243 -14.29 11.36 -12.72
N ASN A 244 -13.19 10.61 -12.61
CA ASN A 244 -12.95 9.39 -13.36
C ASN A 244 -13.06 8.17 -12.43
N TYR A 245 -13.53 7.05 -12.96
CA TYR A 245 -13.56 5.78 -12.24
C TYR A 245 -12.19 5.09 -12.34
N HIS A 246 -11.71 4.50 -11.23
CA HIS A 246 -10.60 3.56 -11.29
C HIS A 246 -11.03 2.25 -11.93
N ARG A 247 -10.19 1.73 -12.81
CA ARG A 247 -10.48 0.57 -13.66
C ARG A 247 -9.23 -0.28 -13.72
N GLU A 248 -9.39 -1.60 -13.74
CA GLU A 248 -8.28 -2.55 -13.88
C GLU A 248 -8.75 -3.70 -14.79
N GLY A 249 -7.96 -4.05 -15.80
CA GLY A 249 -8.32 -5.12 -16.74
C GLY A 249 -9.24 -4.68 -17.88
N GLY A 250 -9.10 -3.44 -18.38
CA GLY A 250 -9.85 -2.89 -19.51
C GLY A 250 -10.89 -1.85 -19.08
N ASN A 251 -12.08 -1.90 -19.69
CA ASN A 251 -13.09 -0.85 -19.55
C ASN A 251 -14.00 -0.98 -18.32
N SER A 252 -13.85 -2.03 -17.51
CA SER A 252 -14.73 -2.27 -16.35
C SER A 252 -14.27 -1.49 -15.12
N VAL A 253 -15.22 -0.88 -14.39
CA VAL A 253 -14.95 -0.25 -13.09
C VAL A 253 -14.42 -1.30 -12.13
N LYS A 254 -13.29 -0.99 -11.48
CA LYS A 254 -12.71 -1.91 -10.51
C LYS A 254 -13.54 -1.89 -9.22
N ILE A 255 -14.21 -3.02 -8.94
CA ILE A 255 -14.80 -3.29 -7.63
C ILE A 255 -13.71 -3.84 -6.71
N PHE A 256 -13.37 -3.07 -5.68
CA PHE A 256 -12.45 -3.49 -4.65
C PHE A 256 -13.18 -4.29 -3.57
N GLN A 257 -12.62 -5.44 -3.22
CA GLN A 257 -13.04 -6.18 -2.03
C GLN A 257 -12.55 -5.42 -0.79
N GLY A 258 -13.45 -5.04 0.11
CA GLY A 258 -13.15 -4.37 1.36
C GLY A 258 -12.93 -5.35 2.49
N ASN A 259 -13.66 -5.13 3.58
CA ASN A 259 -13.50 -5.84 4.84
C ASN A 259 -14.48 -7.02 4.96
N SER A 260 -14.02 -8.08 5.64
CA SER A 260 -14.84 -9.23 6.04
C SER A 260 -15.36 -9.12 7.47
N ASP A 261 -14.80 -8.21 8.26
CA ASP A 261 -15.14 -7.97 9.66
C ASP A 261 -14.81 -6.51 10.04
N ARG A 262 -15.13 -6.12 11.28
CA ARG A 262 -14.96 -4.72 11.75
C ARG A 262 -13.51 -4.32 12.06
N SER A 263 -12.63 -5.29 12.36
CA SER A 263 -11.34 -5.08 13.02
C SER A 263 -10.14 -5.35 12.12
N SER A 264 -10.22 -6.31 11.22
CA SER A 264 -9.15 -6.68 10.30
C SER A 264 -8.95 -5.60 9.25
N ILE A 265 -7.69 -5.28 8.98
CA ILE A 265 -7.33 -4.34 7.93
C ILE A 265 -7.29 -5.10 6.62
N ALA A 266 -7.89 -4.54 5.57
CA ALA A 266 -7.77 -5.05 4.21
C ALA A 266 -7.03 -4.01 3.38
N VAL A 267 -5.91 -4.39 2.74
CA VAL A 267 -5.20 -3.49 1.82
C VAL A 267 -5.46 -3.90 0.38
N ARG A 268 -5.71 -2.91 -0.47
CA ARG A 268 -5.80 -3.07 -1.92
C ARG A 268 -4.77 -2.19 -2.58
N TRP A 269 -3.79 -2.83 -3.20
CA TRP A 269 -2.83 -2.16 -4.05
C TRP A 269 -3.44 -2.00 -5.43
N LEU A 270 -3.31 -0.80 -6.00
CA LEU A 270 -3.76 -0.53 -7.36
C LEU A 270 -2.84 -1.29 -8.32
N SER A 271 -3.41 -1.88 -9.37
CA SER A 271 -2.64 -2.58 -10.40
C SER A 271 -1.70 -1.63 -11.17
N HIS A 272 -2.08 -0.36 -11.28
CA HIS A 272 -1.27 0.74 -11.77
C HIS A 272 -1.43 1.96 -10.85
N PRO A 273 -0.35 2.73 -10.59
CA PRO A 273 -0.44 3.98 -9.85
C PRO A 273 -1.37 5.00 -10.53
N LEU A 274 -1.94 5.91 -9.75
CA LEU A 274 -2.75 7.02 -10.26
C LEU A 274 -2.13 8.37 -9.88
N THR A 275 -2.04 9.28 -10.84
CA THR A 275 -1.59 10.67 -10.60
C THR A 275 -2.80 11.56 -10.33
N VAL A 276 -3.05 11.90 -9.07
CA VAL A 276 -4.34 12.48 -8.62
C VAL A 276 -4.15 13.62 -7.63
N ARG A 277 -5.13 14.51 -7.52
CA ARG A 277 -5.26 15.45 -6.39
C ARG A 277 -6.40 15.07 -5.46
N TYR A 278 -7.45 14.46 -5.99
CA TYR A 278 -8.62 14.06 -5.24
C TYR A 278 -8.92 12.59 -5.44
N ILE A 279 -9.41 11.94 -4.38
CA ILE A 279 -10.13 10.67 -4.50
C ILE A 279 -11.44 10.69 -3.73
N LYS A 280 -12.39 9.89 -4.20
CA LYS A 280 -13.60 9.48 -3.49
C LYS A 280 -13.64 7.97 -3.40
N VAL A 281 -13.83 7.45 -2.20
CA VAL A 281 -14.07 6.03 -1.96
C VAL A 281 -15.58 5.85 -1.80
N HIS A 282 -16.21 5.15 -2.74
CA HIS A 282 -17.66 4.93 -2.79
C HIS A 282 -17.99 3.50 -2.38
N PRO A 283 -18.58 3.27 -1.19
CA PRO A 283 -19.09 1.97 -0.77
C PRO A 283 -20.13 1.42 -1.75
N GLN A 284 -20.12 0.12 -1.98
CA GLN A 284 -21.06 -0.57 -2.89
C GLN A 284 -21.87 -1.65 -2.17
N THR A 285 -21.24 -2.34 -1.21
CA THR A 285 -21.93 -3.28 -0.31
C THR A 285 -21.33 -3.17 1.08
N TRP A 286 -22.13 -3.42 2.12
CA TRP A 286 -21.71 -3.30 3.52
C TRP A 286 -22.42 -4.30 4.42
N ASN A 287 -21.87 -4.49 5.61
CA ASN A 287 -22.50 -5.16 6.73
C ASN A 287 -23.09 -4.11 7.67
N THR A 288 -24.39 -4.21 7.96
CA THR A 288 -25.15 -3.34 8.87
C THR A 288 -25.24 -1.86 8.46
N ALA A 289 -24.12 -1.16 8.28
CA ALA A 289 -24.06 0.23 7.87
C ALA A 289 -22.74 0.55 7.13
N VAL A 290 -22.76 1.62 6.34
CA VAL A 290 -21.56 2.21 5.75
C VAL A 290 -20.77 2.93 6.84
N CYS A 291 -19.77 2.23 7.37
CA CYS A 291 -18.76 2.80 8.24
C CYS A 291 -17.37 2.37 7.78
N MET A 292 -16.42 3.31 7.76
CA MET A 292 -15.05 3.05 7.31
C MET A 292 -14.01 3.81 8.14
N ARG A 293 -12.88 3.14 8.32
CA ARG A 293 -11.58 3.74 8.66
C ARG A 293 -10.62 3.45 7.51
N ILE A 294 -9.87 4.44 7.06
CA ILE A 294 -9.03 4.33 5.86
C ILE A 294 -7.62 4.87 6.08
N GLU A 295 -6.68 4.34 5.29
CA GLU A 295 -5.37 4.93 5.02
C GLU A 295 -5.09 4.78 3.52
N VAL A 296 -4.37 5.73 2.93
CA VAL A 296 -3.96 5.67 1.53
C VAL A 296 -2.45 5.67 1.40
N PHE A 297 -1.94 5.05 0.35
CA PHE A 297 -0.51 4.84 0.15
C PHE A 297 -0.03 5.42 -1.17
N GLY A 298 1.20 5.92 -1.20
CA GLY A 298 1.75 6.49 -2.41
C GLY A 298 3.00 7.35 -2.23
N CYS A 299 3.14 8.35 -3.09
CA CYS A 299 4.20 9.37 -3.09
C CYS A 299 3.59 10.77 -2.98
N LYS A 300 4.24 11.67 -2.23
CA LYS A 300 3.85 13.09 -2.11
C LYS A 300 4.13 13.93 -3.36
N SER A 301 4.71 13.34 -4.38
CA SER A 301 5.00 13.95 -5.69
C SER A 301 4.47 13.02 -6.77
N PRO A 302 3.95 13.55 -7.87
CA PRO A 302 3.50 12.74 -8.99
C PRO A 302 4.71 12.03 -9.63
N SER A 303 4.53 10.78 -9.99
CA SER A 303 5.45 10.01 -10.82
C SER A 303 5.38 10.53 -12.25
N ALA A 304 6.52 10.50 -12.94
CA ALA A 304 6.52 10.73 -14.38
C ALA A 304 5.58 9.71 -15.07
N PRO A 305 4.76 10.14 -16.05
CA PRO A 305 3.93 9.22 -16.81
C PRO A 305 4.80 8.18 -17.53
N GLU A 306 4.34 6.93 -17.58
CA GLU A 306 5.04 5.87 -18.30
C GLU A 306 4.67 5.91 -19.80
N ILE A 307 5.68 6.09 -20.65
CA ILE A 307 5.54 5.99 -22.11
C ILE A 307 5.77 4.53 -22.51
N THR A 308 4.71 3.85 -22.94
CA THR A 308 4.72 2.39 -23.15
C THR A 308 5.46 1.96 -24.40
N LYS A 309 5.59 2.84 -25.40
CA LYS A 309 6.22 2.51 -26.67
C LYS A 309 6.77 3.77 -27.35
N LEU A 310 8.09 3.89 -27.35
CA LEU A 310 8.86 4.74 -28.26
C LEU A 310 9.78 3.79 -29.03
N THR A 311 9.44 3.53 -30.30
CA THR A 311 10.27 2.69 -31.16
C THR A 311 10.67 3.50 -32.37
N ASN A 312 11.97 3.50 -32.66
CA ASN A 312 12.46 4.01 -33.93
C ASN A 312 11.73 3.27 -35.06
N ARG A 313 11.17 4.04 -36.00
CA ARG A 313 10.52 3.53 -37.19
C ARG A 313 11.32 4.00 -38.38
N ASN A 314 11.76 3.06 -39.21
CA ASN A 314 12.35 3.39 -40.50
C ASN A 314 11.22 3.69 -41.47
N LEU A 315 11.32 4.81 -42.17
CA LEU A 315 10.43 5.17 -43.26
C LEU A 315 11.06 4.66 -44.57
N THR A 316 10.33 3.85 -45.32
CA THR A 316 10.80 3.40 -46.64
C THR A 316 10.64 4.52 -47.65
N ALA A 317 11.70 4.85 -48.39
CA ALA A 317 11.68 5.87 -49.43
C ALA A 317 10.87 5.37 -50.64
N SER A 318 9.57 5.68 -50.67
CA SER A 318 8.72 5.50 -51.84
C SER A 318 7.73 6.65 -51.94
N ILE A 319 7.31 6.97 -53.17
CA ILE A 319 6.36 8.06 -53.42
C ILE A 319 5.07 7.75 -52.67
N GLY A 320 4.62 8.69 -51.84
CA GLY A 320 3.41 8.55 -51.02
C GLY A 320 3.57 7.74 -49.74
N SER A 321 4.80 7.37 -49.33
CA SER A 321 5.01 6.66 -48.06
C SER A 321 4.89 7.58 -46.84
N TYR A 322 4.46 6.99 -45.74
CA TYR A 322 4.37 7.66 -44.43
C TYR A 322 4.57 6.67 -43.29
N VAL A 323 4.93 7.18 -42.11
CA VAL A 323 4.91 6.44 -40.84
C VAL A 323 4.02 7.17 -39.85
N GLU A 324 3.29 6.40 -39.04
CA GLU A 324 2.54 6.95 -37.92
C GLU A 324 3.30 6.71 -36.62
N LEU A 325 3.72 7.80 -35.99
CA LEU A 325 4.27 7.81 -34.65
C LEU A 325 3.09 7.87 -33.67
N THR A 326 3.00 6.87 -32.80
CA THR A 326 1.98 6.82 -31.75
C THR A 326 2.67 7.05 -30.41
N CYS A 327 2.28 8.10 -29.71
CA CYS A 327 2.58 8.28 -28.30
C CYS A 327 1.39 7.77 -27.48
N GLN A 328 1.61 6.75 -26.65
CA GLN A 328 0.60 6.25 -25.72
C GLN A 328 1.13 6.35 -24.30
N VAL A 329 0.36 7.03 -23.44
CA VAL A 329 0.70 7.26 -22.04
C VAL A 329 -0.31 6.54 -21.16
N LYS A 330 0.17 5.65 -20.28
CA LYS A 330 -0.67 4.89 -19.32
C LYS A 330 -1.09 5.74 -18.12
N GLU A 331 -1.78 6.84 -18.38
CA GLU A 331 -2.37 7.72 -17.37
C GLU A 331 -3.56 8.45 -18.03
N PRO A 332 -4.81 8.11 -17.72
CA PRO A 332 -5.98 8.69 -18.40
C PRO A 332 -6.17 10.18 -18.13
N LEU A 333 -5.52 10.75 -17.11
CA LEU A 333 -5.62 12.17 -16.76
C LEU A 333 -4.68 13.09 -17.54
N ILE A 334 -3.83 12.58 -18.43
CA ILE A 334 -2.94 13.40 -19.26
C ILE A 334 -3.76 14.44 -20.03
N GLN A 335 -3.44 15.72 -19.87
CA GLN A 335 -4.18 16.81 -20.50
C GLN A 335 -3.64 17.21 -21.88
N HIS A 336 -2.35 17.03 -22.13
CA HIS A 336 -1.69 17.38 -23.38
C HIS A 336 -0.59 16.38 -23.71
N ILE A 337 -0.38 16.15 -25.02
CA ILE A 337 0.78 15.48 -25.58
C ILE A 337 1.32 16.44 -26.63
N GLN A 338 2.59 16.85 -26.50
CA GLN A 338 3.25 17.72 -27.45
C GLN A 338 4.24 16.95 -28.32
N TRP A 339 4.35 17.35 -29.58
CA TRP A 339 5.28 16.77 -30.55
C TRP A 339 6.28 17.83 -30.99
N TYR A 340 7.56 17.47 -31.02
CA TYR A 340 8.65 18.35 -31.47
C TYR A 340 9.43 17.68 -32.60
N SER A 341 9.82 18.47 -33.60
CA SER A 341 10.74 18.08 -34.67
C SER A 341 11.87 19.11 -34.75
N ASN A 342 13.11 18.69 -34.50
CA ASN A 342 14.32 19.54 -34.46
C ASN A 342 14.13 20.83 -33.64
N GLY A 343 13.54 20.69 -32.46
CA GLY A 343 13.29 21.79 -31.54
C GLY A 343 12.08 22.66 -31.88
N THR A 344 11.38 22.43 -32.99
CA THR A 344 10.16 23.15 -33.37
C THR A 344 8.92 22.37 -32.92
N ASP A 345 7.95 23.05 -32.28
CA ASP A 345 6.67 22.45 -31.91
C ASP A 345 5.83 22.17 -33.17
N VAL A 346 5.48 20.91 -33.37
CA VAL A 346 4.67 20.40 -34.48
C VAL A 346 3.38 19.73 -34.00
N THR A 347 2.94 20.02 -32.77
CA THR A 347 1.77 19.41 -32.13
C THR A 347 0.49 19.61 -32.93
N SER A 348 0.35 20.76 -33.62
CA SER A 348 -0.80 21.06 -34.49
C SER A 348 -0.92 20.13 -35.69
N LEU A 349 0.16 19.43 -36.08
CA LEU A 349 0.17 18.44 -37.17
C LEU A 349 -0.24 17.03 -36.71
N SER A 350 -0.44 16.83 -35.40
CA SER A 350 -0.93 15.56 -34.86
C SER A 350 -2.44 15.41 -35.01
N GLY A 351 -2.95 14.17 -34.91
CA GLY A 351 -4.37 13.88 -34.80
C GLY A 351 -5.00 14.29 -33.45
N GLY A 352 -4.32 15.14 -32.66
CA GLY A 352 -4.75 15.52 -31.32
C GLY A 352 -4.60 14.39 -30.30
N ILE A 353 -5.33 14.51 -29.18
CA ILE A 353 -5.40 13.48 -28.15
C ILE A 353 -6.69 12.67 -28.29
N THR A 354 -6.55 11.36 -28.23
CA THR A 354 -7.65 10.41 -28.07
C THR A 354 -7.52 9.78 -26.69
N ARG A 355 -8.61 9.77 -25.93
CA ARG A 355 -8.64 9.17 -24.59
C ARG A 355 -9.21 7.77 -24.71
N ASP A 356 -8.38 6.79 -24.39
CA ASP A 356 -8.85 5.47 -24.01
C ASP A 356 -9.08 5.43 -22.49
N VAL A 357 -9.77 4.40 -22.04
CA VAL A 357 -10.23 4.25 -20.66
C VAL A 357 -9.09 4.16 -19.65
N THR A 358 -7.91 3.69 -20.06
CA THR A 358 -6.72 3.56 -19.20
C THR A 358 -5.50 4.33 -19.70
N SER A 359 -5.60 4.98 -20.86
CA SER A 359 -4.47 5.65 -21.49
C SER A 359 -4.89 6.83 -22.35
N VAL A 360 -3.98 7.77 -22.54
CA VAL A 360 -4.13 8.83 -23.56
C VAL A 360 -3.19 8.53 -24.70
N LYS A 361 -3.70 8.65 -25.93
CA LYS A 361 -2.98 8.41 -27.16
C LYS A 361 -2.96 9.68 -28.02
N SER A 362 -1.84 9.95 -28.68
CA SER A 362 -1.75 10.91 -29.78
C SER A 362 -0.99 10.27 -30.94
N VAL A 363 -1.34 10.63 -32.17
CA VAL A 363 -0.73 10.09 -33.39
C VAL A 363 -0.22 11.25 -34.24
N LEU A 364 1.04 11.19 -34.64
CA LEU A 364 1.66 12.10 -35.60
C LEU A 364 2.01 11.32 -36.87
N ARG A 365 1.49 11.76 -38.02
CA ARG A 365 1.83 11.19 -39.33
C ARG A 365 3.02 11.95 -39.90
N VAL A 366 4.07 11.22 -40.26
CA VAL A 366 5.28 11.76 -40.90
C VAL A 366 5.34 11.21 -42.32
N ASN A 367 5.23 12.09 -43.31
CA ASN A 367 5.24 11.74 -44.74
C ASN A 367 6.67 11.82 -45.31
N TYR A 368 6.98 10.95 -46.28
CA TYR A 368 8.20 11.05 -47.08
C TYR A 368 7.97 11.96 -48.29
N THR A 369 8.59 13.14 -48.32
CA THR A 369 8.32 14.16 -49.36
C THR A 369 9.30 14.13 -50.54
N ASN A 370 10.62 13.87 -50.35
CA ASN A 370 11.58 13.48 -51.40
C ASN A 370 12.97 13.10 -50.81
N ALA A 371 13.91 12.63 -51.66
CA ALA A 371 15.29 12.29 -51.28
C ALA A 371 16.24 13.51 -51.03
N ILE A 372 15.81 14.73 -51.34
CA ILE A 372 16.60 15.97 -51.23
C ILE A 372 16.55 16.55 -49.81
N ASP A 373 15.52 16.24 -49.02
CA ASP A 373 15.39 16.66 -47.61
C ASP A 373 16.47 16.06 -46.67
N VAL A 374 17.30 15.12 -47.14
CA VAL A 374 18.42 14.53 -46.37
C VAL A 374 19.59 15.50 -46.18
N THR A 375 19.71 16.57 -46.98
CA THR A 375 20.86 17.50 -46.91
C THR A 375 20.54 18.91 -46.44
N ARG A 376 19.27 19.29 -46.28
CA ARG A 376 18.89 20.58 -45.66
C ARG A 376 17.63 20.45 -44.83
N LYS A 377 17.80 20.62 -43.51
CA LYS A 377 16.75 20.84 -42.51
C LYS A 377 15.78 19.69 -42.28
N TYR A 378 16.27 18.65 -41.62
CA TYR A 378 15.66 18.19 -40.37
C TYR A 378 16.81 17.97 -39.37
#